data_AF-Q3SV53-F1
#
_entry.id   AF-Q3SV53-F1
#
_cell.length_a   1.000
_cell.length_b   1.000
_cell.length_c   1.000
_cell.angle_alpha   90.00
_cell.angle_beta   90.00
_cell.angle_gamma   90.00
#
_symmetry.space_group_name_H-M   'P 1'
#
loop_
_entity.id
_entity.type
_entity.pdbx_description
1 polymer ?
#
loop_
_entity_poly.entity_id
_entity_poly.type
_entity_poly.pdbx_seq_one_letter_code
_entity_poly.pdbx_strand_id
1 'polypeptide(L)'
;MVWTAHGIEAVQLPLPEEDKTRMRLRQRYRSLAEAAPPAVVRAAIDGVIALLEGKPIDLSGVVLALDSVGEFDRRVYDIARTIPPRQHDDLWRHRQTPWRR
;
A
#
# COMPACT_ATOMS: atom_id res chain seq x y z
N MET A 1 -8.01 3.03 -2.33
CA MET A 1 -7.13 2.43 -3.35
C MET A 1 -7.69 2.77 -4.72
N VAL A 2 -6.84 2.97 -5.73
CA VAL A 2 -7.22 3.25 -7.12
C VAL A 2 -6.71 2.11 -8.00
N TRP A 3 -7.56 1.61 -8.89
CA TRP A 3 -7.25 0.48 -9.78
C TRP A 3 -7.76 0.73 -11.20
N THR A 4 -7.13 0.05 -12.15
CA THR A 4 -7.53 -0.01 -13.56
C THR A 4 -7.81 -1.47 -13.95
N ALA A 5 -8.10 -1.72 -15.23
CA ALA A 5 -8.18 -3.08 -15.75
C ALA A 5 -6.84 -3.83 -15.70
N HIS A 6 -5.72 -3.10 -15.59
CA HIS A 6 -4.36 -3.66 -15.64
C HIS A 6 -3.75 -3.90 -14.25
N GLY A 7 -4.37 -3.42 -13.17
CA GLY A 7 -3.87 -3.62 -11.81
C GLY A 7 -4.10 -2.41 -10.90
N ILE A 8 -3.40 -2.38 -9.78
CA ILE A 8 -3.45 -1.27 -8.82
C ILE A 8 -2.58 -0.13 -9.34
N GLU A 9 -3.17 1.05 -9.50
CA GLU A 9 -2.45 2.24 -9.96
C GLU A 9 -1.96 3.09 -8.78
N ALA A 10 -2.72 3.15 -7.68
CA ALA A 10 -2.28 3.86 -6.49
C ALA A 10 -2.92 3.39 -5.19
N VAL A 11 -2.17 3.58 -4.11
CA VAL A 11 -2.65 3.44 -2.75
C VAL A 11 -2.57 4.80 -2.06
N GLN A 12 -3.64 5.17 -1.37
CA GLN A 12 -3.71 6.35 -0.52
C GLN A 12 -4.02 5.84 0.88
N LEU A 13 -3.11 6.09 1.83
CA LEU A 13 -3.39 5.84 3.24
C LEU A 13 -4.48 6.80 3.72
N PRO A 14 -5.38 6.34 4.61
CA PRO A 14 -6.45 7.17 5.12
C PRO A 14 -5.90 8.41 5.82
N LEU A 15 -6.51 9.55 5.51
CA LEU A 15 -6.42 10.75 6.32
C LEU A 15 -7.39 10.64 7.50
N PRO A 16 -7.29 11.51 8.53
CA PRO A 16 -8.15 11.43 9.71
C PRO A 16 -9.65 11.44 9.40
N GLU A 17 -10.05 12.01 8.26
CA GLU A 17 -11.44 12.03 7.79
C GLU A 17 -11.54 11.37 6.41
N GLU A 18 -12.62 10.62 6.20
CA GLU A 18 -12.88 9.90 4.96
C GLU A 18 -13.02 10.86 3.77
N ASP A 19 -13.77 11.96 3.94
CA ASP A 19 -13.97 12.97 2.91
C ASP A 19 -12.67 13.61 2.45
N LYS A 20 -11.72 13.83 3.37
CA LYS A 20 -10.39 14.34 3.03
C LYS A 20 -9.62 13.33 2.16
N THR A 21 -9.77 12.04 2.44
CA THR A 21 -9.17 10.97 1.64
C THR A 21 -9.78 10.93 0.25
N ARG A 22 -11.11 11.00 0.15
CA ARG A 22 -11.87 11.07 -1.12
C ARG A 22 -11.46 12.30 -1.94
N MET A 23 -11.39 13.47 -1.31
CA MET A 23 -11.00 14.73 -1.95
C MET A 23 -9.58 14.66 -2.51
N ARG A 24 -8.62 14.15 -1.75
CA ARG A 24 -7.23 14.02 -2.20
C ARG A 24 -7.10 13.09 -3.41
N LEU A 25 -7.86 12.00 -3.44
CA LEU A 25 -7.91 11.10 -4.59
C LEU A 25 -8.48 11.80 -5.83
N ARG A 26 -9.58 12.56 -5.69
CA ARG A 26 -10.19 13.33 -6.81
C ARG A 26 -9.30 14.46 -7.32
N GLN A 27 -8.49 15.08 -6.46
CA GLN A 27 -7.51 16.09 -6.87
C GLN A 27 -6.39 15.48 -7.73
N ARG A 28 -5.94 14.28 -7.37
CA ARG A 28 -4.88 13.56 -8.11
C ARG A 28 -5.40 12.92 -9.40
N TYR A 29 -6.64 12.45 -9.39
CA TYR A 29 -7.28 11.74 -10.50
C TYR A 29 -8.58 12.43 -10.88
N ARG A 30 -8.57 13.14 -12.02
CA ARG A 30 -9.71 13.97 -12.47
C ARG A 30 -11.00 13.19 -12.71
N SER A 31 -10.91 11.89 -13.00
CA SER A 31 -12.05 11.05 -13.41
C SER A 31 -12.05 9.72 -12.67
N LEU A 32 -12.26 9.76 -11.35
CA LEU A 32 -12.48 8.56 -10.54
C LEU A 32 -13.97 8.27 -10.36
N ALA A 33 -14.35 7.02 -10.64
CA ALA A 33 -15.63 6.46 -10.23
C ALA A 33 -15.43 5.56 -9.01
N GLU A 34 -16.27 5.72 -7.99
CA GLU A 34 -16.32 4.79 -6.87
C GLU A 34 -17.06 3.52 -7.31
N ALA A 35 -16.46 2.36 -7.06
CA ALA A 35 -17.00 1.07 -7.46
C ALA A 35 -16.62 0.00 -6.44
N ALA A 36 -17.38 -1.10 -6.40
CA ALA A 36 -16.99 -2.26 -5.62
C ALA A 36 -15.68 -2.85 -6.18
N PRO A 37 -14.66 -3.11 -5.36
CA PRO A 37 -13.40 -3.63 -5.85
C PRO A 37 -13.59 -5.07 -6.35
N PRO A 38 -13.06 -5.41 -7.54
CA PRO A 38 -12.97 -6.79 -8.00
C PRO A 38 -12.21 -7.67 -7.02
N ALA A 39 -12.38 -9.00 -7.09
CA ALA A 39 -11.79 -9.95 -6.15
C ALA A 39 -10.26 -9.78 -5.97
N VAL A 40 -9.53 -9.54 -7.06
CA VAL A 40 -8.07 -9.30 -7.03
C VAL A 40 -7.70 -8.02 -6.27
N VAL A 41 -8.51 -6.96 -6.40
CA VAL A 41 -8.30 -5.70 -5.68
C VAL A 41 -8.69 -5.87 -4.21
N ARG A 42 -9.75 -6.62 -3.92
CA ARG A 42 -10.14 -6.97 -2.54
C ARG A 42 -9.01 -7.70 -1.82
N ALA A 43 -8.43 -8.73 -2.43
CA ALA A 43 -7.31 -9.47 -1.86
C ALA A 43 -6.10 -8.56 -1.56
N ALA A 44 -5.80 -7.59 -2.43
CA ALA A 44 -4.75 -6.62 -2.18
C ALA A 44 -5.07 -5.66 -1.03
N ILE A 45 -6.33 -5.20 -0.91
CA ILE A 45 -6.77 -4.39 0.24
C ILE A 45 -6.57 -5.17 1.54
N ASP A 46 -7.01 -6.42 1.59
CA ASP A 46 -6.93 -7.26 2.79
C ASP A 46 -5.46 -7.53 3.18
N GLY A 47 -4.61 -7.77 2.18
CA GLY A 47 -3.17 -7.95 2.39
C GLY A 47 -2.47 -6.68 2.91
N VAL A 48 -2.83 -5.50 2.38
CA VAL A 48 -2.31 -4.21 2.90
C VAL A 48 -2.77 -3.98 4.34
N ILE A 49 -4.03 -4.24 4.67
CA ILE A 49 -4.54 -4.13 6.05
C ILE A 49 -3.75 -5.06 6.98
N ALA A 50 -3.59 -6.32 6.59
CA ALA A 50 -2.84 -7.30 7.38
C ALA A 50 -1.37 -6.88 7.58
N LEU A 51 -0.72 -6.34 6.55
CA LEU A 51 0.65 -5.81 6.66
C LEU A 51 0.73 -4.64 7.65
N LEU A 52 -0.23 -3.71 7.61
CA LEU A 52 -0.31 -2.58 8.54
C LEU A 52 -0.60 -3.03 9.99
N GLU A 53 -1.26 -4.17 10.18
CA GLU A 53 -1.44 -4.83 11.47
C GLU A 53 -0.19 -5.61 11.94
N GLY A 54 0.89 -5.62 11.14
CA GLY A 54 2.15 -6.29 11.46
C GLY A 54 2.19 -7.77 11.10
N LYS A 55 1.21 -8.29 10.35
CA LYS A 55 1.22 -9.68 9.88
C LYS A 55 2.23 -9.84 8.74
N PRO A 56 2.98 -10.95 8.70
CA PRO A 56 3.95 -11.22 7.64
C PRO A 56 3.22 -11.71 6.37
N ILE A 57 2.63 -10.77 5.63
CA ILE A 57 1.94 -11.04 4.36
C ILE A 57 2.84 -10.65 3.19
N ASP A 58 2.96 -11.54 2.22
CA ASP A 58 3.62 -11.26 0.96
C ASP A 58 2.64 -10.56 -0.02
N LEU A 59 3.03 -9.40 -0.51
CA LEU A 59 2.30 -8.61 -1.51
C LEU A 59 3.00 -8.61 -2.87
N SER A 60 4.08 -9.39 -3.05
CA SER A 60 4.87 -9.46 -4.28
C SER A 60 4.06 -9.93 -5.49
N GLY A 61 2.97 -10.69 -5.28
CA GLY A 61 2.03 -11.12 -6.33
C GLY A 61 1.01 -10.06 -6.76
N VAL A 62 0.93 -8.92 -6.08
CA VAL A 62 -0.03 -7.85 -6.43
C VAL A 62 0.42 -7.14 -7.70
N VAL A 63 -0.43 -7.17 -8.73
CA VAL A 63 -0.18 -6.53 -10.03
C VAL A 63 -0.35 -5.01 -9.92
N LEU A 64 0.67 -4.26 -10.34
CA LEU A 64 0.68 -2.80 -10.37
C LEU A 64 0.55 -2.29 -11.81
N ALA A 65 -0.35 -1.34 -12.05
CA ALA A 65 -0.51 -0.66 -13.32
C ALA A 65 0.48 0.53 -13.40
N LEU A 66 1.73 0.25 -13.76
CA LEU A 66 2.81 1.24 -13.80
C LEU A 66 2.96 1.94 -15.17
N ASP A 67 1.98 1.82 -16.07
CA ASP A 67 2.05 2.34 -17.44
C ASP A 67 2.25 3.87 -17.49
N SER A 68 1.79 4.60 -16.48
CA SER A 68 1.97 6.05 -16.35
C SER A 68 3.26 6.47 -15.63
N VAL A 69 4.03 5.50 -15.08
CA VAL A 69 5.27 5.73 -14.34
C VAL A 69 6.46 5.75 -15.29
N GLY A 70 7.39 6.70 -15.13
CA GLY A 70 8.59 6.78 -15.95
C GLY A 70 9.49 5.55 -15.82
N GLU A 71 10.28 5.23 -16.85
CA GLU A 71 11.12 4.03 -16.87
C GLU A 71 12.09 3.93 -15.69
N PHE A 72 12.70 5.05 -15.30
CA PHE A 72 13.59 5.11 -14.14
C PHE A 72 12.88 4.69 -12.85
N ASP A 73 11.71 5.27 -12.57
CA ASP A 73 10.93 4.97 -11.38
C ASP A 73 10.43 3.52 -11.38
N ARG A 74 10.06 2.97 -12.55
CA ARG A 74 9.70 1.55 -12.67
C ARG A 74 10.84 0.63 -12.25
N ARG A 75 12.07 0.89 -12.71
CA ARG A 75 13.25 0.09 -12.28
C ARG A 75 13.49 0.19 -10.79
N VAL A 76 13.30 1.38 -10.20
CA VAL A 76 13.37 1.55 -8.75
C VAL A 76 12.31 0.71 -8.04
N TYR A 77 11.07 0.69 -8.54
CA TYR A 77 10.01 -0.15 -7.98
C TYR A 77 10.30 -1.65 -8.13
N ASP A 78 10.82 -2.12 -9.26
CA ASP A 78 11.20 -3.52 -9.46
C ASP A 78 12.22 -3.96 -8.42
N ILE A 79 13.25 -3.14 -8.19
CA ILE A 79 14.27 -3.39 -7.15
C ILE A 79 13.64 -3.34 -5.76
N ALA A 80 12.85 -2.31 -5.45
CA ALA A 80 12.25 -2.15 -4.13
C ALA A 80 11.34 -3.33 -3.74
N ARG A 81 10.67 -3.96 -4.71
CA ARG A 81 9.82 -5.14 -4.50
C ARG A 81 10.61 -6.42 -4.18
N THR A 82 11.93 -6.44 -4.37
CA THR A 82 12.78 -7.56 -3.95
C THR A 82 13.13 -7.51 -2.46
N ILE A 83 12.85 -6.39 -1.79
CA ILE A 83 13.10 -6.22 -0.36
C ILE A 83 12.01 -7.01 0.39
N PRO A 84 12.37 -8.06 1.16
CA PRO A 84 11.38 -8.82 1.90
C PRO A 84 10.75 -7.95 2.98
N PRO A 85 9.44 -8.13 3.27
CA PRO A 85 8.81 -7.45 4.41
C PRO A 85 9.57 -7.82 5.69
N ARG A 86 9.93 -6.82 6.50
CA ARG A 86 10.58 -7.07 7.79
C ARG A 86 9.59 -7.79 8.70
N GLN A 87 9.98 -8.96 9.20
CA GLN A 87 9.25 -9.63 10.28
C GLN A 87 9.59 -8.91 11.60
N HIS A 88 8.57 -8.41 12.29
CA HIS A 88 8.75 -7.86 13.63
C HIS A 88 8.72 -9.04 14.61
N ASP A 89 9.87 -9.65 14.83
CA ASP A 89 10.01 -10.72 15.83
C ASP A 89 9.85 -10.14 17.25
N ASP A 90 9.20 -10.87 18.16
CA ASP A 90 8.83 -10.40 19.51
C ASP A 90 10.05 -10.04 20.40
N LEU A 91 11.26 -10.30 19.90
CA LEU A 91 12.56 -9.96 20.50
C LEU A 91 12.79 -8.45 20.73
N TRP A 92 11.97 -7.57 20.15
CA TRP A 92 12.05 -6.12 20.37
C TRP A 92 11.28 -5.62 21.61
N ARG A 93 10.44 -6.45 22.24
CA ARG A 93 9.58 -6.03 23.36
C ARG A 93 10.34 -5.87 24.69
N HIS A 94 11.52 -6.46 24.83
CA HIS A 94 12.30 -6.45 26.09
C HIS A 94 13.45 -5.43 26.15
N ARG A 95 13.64 -4.57 25.13
CA ARG A 95 14.73 -3.58 25.07
C ARG A 95 14.29 -2.11 25.09
N GLN A 96 13.11 -1.80 25.63
CA GLN A 96 12.81 -0.43 26.06
C GLN A 96 13.29 -0.25 27.50
N THR A 97 14.56 0.12 27.68
CA THR A 97 14.99 0.80 28.90
C THR A 97 14.28 2.15 28.93
N PRO A 98 13.50 2.48 29.97
CA PRO A 98 12.93 3.83 30.08
C PRO A 98 14.10 4.79 30.32
N TRP A 99 14.29 5.73 29.40
CA TRP A 99 15.22 6.84 29.59
C TRP A 99 14.83 7.57 30.88
N ARG A 100 15.61 7.38 31.96
CA ARG A 100 15.51 8.18 33.18
C ARG A 100 16.34 9.44 32.99
N ARG A 101 15.68 10.60 33.14
CA ARG A 101 16.34 11.89 33.39
C ARG A 101 17.04 11.88 34.75
#